data_AF-A0A0J6NHY5-F1
#
_entry.id   AF-A0A0J6NHY5-F1
#
_cell.length_a   1.000
_cell.length_b   1.000
_cell.length_c   1.000
_cell.angle_alpha   90.00
_cell.angle_beta   90.00
_cell.angle_gamma   90.00
#
_symmetry.space_group_name_H-M   'P 1'
#
loop_
_entity.id
_entity.type
_entity.pdbx_description
1 polymer ?
#
loop_
_entity_poly.entity_id
_entity_poly.type
_entity_poly.pdbx_seq_one_letter_code
_entity_poly.pdbx_strand_id
1 'polypeptide(L)'
;MNPIPSFIELDRLIQQLRAQCLRQDAPPILESEWKRLTHCSQYLHDSCHAASLELGQISSALAGLLTLLDQSEIEHLDREQAYCLLEPFTRRLQQSYRQLQELS
;
A
#
# COMPACT_ATOMS: atom_id res chain seq x y z
N MET A 1 18.68 -6.87 -17.11
CA MET A 1 17.75 -6.90 -15.96
C MET A 1 16.37 -6.61 -16.52
N ASN A 2 15.42 -7.52 -16.40
CA ASN A 2 14.04 -7.24 -16.81
C ASN A 2 13.47 -6.19 -15.84
N PRO A 3 12.83 -5.11 -16.33
CA PRO A 3 12.16 -4.16 -15.46
C PRO A 3 11.07 -4.90 -14.69
N ILE A 4 11.00 -4.64 -13.37
CA ILE A 4 9.89 -5.13 -12.56
C ILE A 4 8.63 -4.46 -13.12
N PRO A 5 7.67 -5.23 -13.66
CA PRO A 5 6.49 -4.64 -14.28
C PRO A 5 5.73 -3.84 -13.22
N SER A 6 5.28 -2.65 -13.61
CA SER A 6 4.37 -1.88 -12.77
C SER A 6 3.07 -2.65 -12.53
N PHE A 7 2.37 -2.36 -11.44
CA PHE A 7 1.10 -3.02 -11.13
C PHE A 7 0.07 -2.92 -12.27
N ILE A 8 0.11 -1.80 -13.00
CA ILE A 8 -0.73 -1.53 -14.18
C ILE A 8 -0.37 -2.44 -15.36
N GLU A 9 0.93 -2.67 -15.59
CA GLU A 9 1.39 -3.60 -16.62
C GLU A 9 1.05 -5.04 -16.26
N LEU A 10 1.15 -5.41 -14.98
CA LEU A 10 0.76 -6.73 -14.51
C LEU A 10 -0.74 -6.99 -14.76
N ASP A 11 -1.61 -6.05 -14.36
CA ASP A 11 -3.05 -6.19 -14.57
C ASP A 11 -3.40 -6.25 -16.07
N ARG A 12 -2.76 -5.41 -16.89
CA ARG A 12 -2.92 -5.44 -18.35
C ARG A 12 -2.52 -6.80 -18.93
N LEU A 13 -1.40 -7.38 -18.49
CA LEU A 13 -0.94 -8.70 -18.95
C LEU A 13 -1.92 -9.80 -18.53
N ILE A 14 -2.47 -9.73 -17.31
CA ILE A 14 -3.50 -10.66 -16.82
C ILE A 14 -4.76 -10.60 -17.71
N GLN A 15 -5.24 -9.39 -18.03
CA GLN A 15 -6.41 -9.23 -18.90
C GLN A 15 -6.15 -9.73 -20.33
N GLN A 16 -4.96 -9.48 -20.87
CA GLN A 16 -4.57 -9.95 -22.21
C GLN A 16 -4.50 -11.48 -22.29
N LEU A 17 -3.90 -12.12 -21.29
CA LEU A 17 -3.84 -13.57 -21.20
C LEU A 17 -5.22 -14.20 -21.02
N ARG A 18 -6.11 -13.59 -20.22
CA ARG A 18 -7.50 -14.03 -20.09
C ARG A 18 -8.24 -13.99 -21.42
N ALA A 19 -8.08 -12.90 -22.17
CA ALA A 19 -8.69 -12.75 -23.50
C ALA A 19 -8.17 -13.79 -24.50
N GLN A 20 -6.90 -14.19 -24.40
CA GLN A 20 -6.35 -15.27 -25.22
C GLN A 20 -6.88 -16.65 -24.82
N CYS A 21 -6.99 -16.95 -23.53
CA CYS A 21 -7.53 -18.23 -23.05
C CYS A 21 -8.99 -18.44 -23.43
N LEU A 22 -9.82 -17.37 -23.34
CA LEU A 22 -11.22 -17.40 -23.75
C LEU A 22 -11.40 -17.67 -25.26
N ARG A 23 -10.41 -17.31 -26.09
CA ARG A 23 -10.44 -17.57 -27.54
C ARG A 23 -10.06 -19.00 -27.92
N GLN A 24 -9.47 -19.77 -27.01
CA GLN A 24 -8.91 -21.10 -27.30
C GLN A 24 -9.66 -22.25 -26.61
N ASP A 25 -10.89 -22.03 -26.10
CA ASP A 25 -11.64 -23.02 -25.30
C ASP A 25 -10.77 -23.64 -24.19
N ALA A 26 -10.14 -22.77 -23.40
CA ALA A 26 -9.25 -23.17 -22.33
C ALA A 26 -9.96 -24.10 -21.31
N PRO A 27 -9.26 -25.13 -20.78
CA PRO A 27 -9.85 -26.09 -19.85
C PRO A 27 -10.31 -25.42 -18.54
N PRO A 28 -11.33 -25.96 -17.85
CA PRO A 28 -11.92 -25.35 -16.65
C PRO A 28 -10.94 -25.14 -15.48
N ILE A 29 -9.85 -25.92 -15.42
CA ILE A 29 -8.74 -25.73 -14.46
C ILE A 29 -8.01 -24.39 -14.69
N LEU A 30 -7.89 -23.97 -15.95
CA LEU A 30 -7.31 -22.68 -16.29
C LEU A 30 -8.20 -21.55 -15.77
N GLU A 31 -9.52 -21.69 -15.86
CA GLU A 31 -10.47 -20.68 -15.39
C GLU A 31 -10.41 -20.45 -13.86
N SER A 32 -10.23 -21.52 -13.07
CA SER A 32 -10.04 -21.39 -11.62
C SER A 32 -8.72 -20.69 -11.26
N GLU A 33 -7.63 -21.03 -11.95
CA GLU A 33 -6.34 -20.37 -11.73
C GLU A 33 -6.37 -18.90 -12.17
N TRP A 34 -7.11 -18.56 -13.24
CA TRP A 34 -7.34 -17.16 -13.64
C TRP A 34 -8.10 -16.35 -12.60
N LYS A 35 -9.16 -16.95 -12.01
CA LYS A 35 -9.91 -16.31 -10.92
C LYS A 35 -9.00 -16.06 -9.71
N ARG A 36 -8.15 -17.02 -9.35
CA ARG A 36 -7.17 -16.87 -8.26
C ARG A 36 -6.15 -15.77 -8.58
N LEU A 37 -5.58 -15.77 -9.78
CA LEU A 37 -4.61 -14.76 -10.20
C LEU A 37 -5.20 -13.33 -10.19
N THR A 38 -6.42 -13.18 -10.71
CA THR A 38 -7.13 -11.89 -10.71
C THR A 38 -7.41 -11.43 -9.28
N HIS A 39 -7.85 -12.36 -8.41
CA HIS A 39 -8.08 -12.06 -7.00
C HIS A 39 -6.79 -11.65 -6.27
N CYS A 40 -5.68 -12.37 -6.49
CA CYS A 40 -4.37 -12.00 -5.94
C CYS A 40 -3.91 -10.63 -6.44
N SER A 41 -4.08 -10.33 -7.73
CA SER A 41 -3.76 -9.01 -8.31
C SER A 41 -4.56 -7.90 -7.62
N GLN A 42 -5.89 -8.08 -7.50
CA GLN A 42 -6.75 -7.10 -6.85
C GLN A 42 -6.39 -6.92 -5.38
N TYR A 43 -6.17 -8.01 -4.64
CA TYR A 43 -5.80 -7.97 -3.23
C TYR A 43 -4.50 -7.21 -2.99
N LEU A 44 -3.48 -7.46 -3.82
CA LEU A 44 -2.20 -6.75 -3.78
C LEU A 44 -2.39 -5.26 -4.14
N HIS A 45 -3.19 -4.94 -5.16
CA HIS A 45 -3.51 -3.56 -5.52
C HIS A 45 -4.14 -2.82 -4.35
N ASP A 46 -5.21 -3.37 -3.79
CA ASP A 46 -5.98 -2.76 -2.70
C ASP A 46 -5.11 -2.57 -1.47
N SER A 47 -4.27 -3.54 -1.14
CA SER A 47 -3.37 -3.49 0.01
C SER A 47 -2.27 -2.42 -0.18
N CYS A 48 -1.65 -2.34 -1.36
CA CYS A 48 -0.69 -1.28 -1.68
C CYS A 48 -1.34 0.11 -1.70
N HIS A 49 -2.56 0.21 -2.23
CA HIS A 49 -3.32 1.46 -2.26
C HIS A 49 -3.67 1.95 -0.85
N ALA A 50 -4.18 1.05 0.00
CA ALA A 50 -4.49 1.33 1.39
C ALA A 50 -3.24 1.79 2.16
N ALA A 51 -2.10 1.12 1.98
CA ALA A 51 -0.84 1.53 2.59
C ALA A 51 -0.38 2.91 2.11
N SER A 52 -0.54 3.21 0.81
CA SER A 52 -0.20 4.52 0.24
C SER A 52 -1.06 5.64 0.84
N LEU A 53 -2.36 5.40 1.00
CA LEU A 53 -3.28 6.34 1.64
C LEU A 53 -2.90 6.59 3.10
N GLU A 54 -2.65 5.53 3.86
CA GLU A 54 -2.27 5.60 5.27
C GLU A 54 -0.96 6.38 5.47
N LEU A 55 0.06 6.12 4.63
CA LEU A 55 1.30 6.89 4.62
C LEU A 55 1.07 8.37 4.28
N GLY A 56 0.20 8.66 3.30
CA GLY A 56 -0.18 10.03 2.95
C GLY A 56 -0.87 10.77 4.11
N GLN A 57 -1.74 10.09 4.85
CA GLN A 57 -2.40 10.64 6.04
C GLN A 57 -1.40 10.91 7.17
N ILE A 58 -0.50 9.96 7.45
CA ILE A 58 0.56 10.12 8.45
C ILE A 58 1.46 11.30 8.08
N SER A 59 1.88 11.40 6.82
CA SER A 59 2.69 12.51 6.33
C SER A 59 1.98 13.86 6.48
N SER A 60 0.71 13.93 6.09
CA SER A 60 -0.09 15.16 6.20
C SER A 60 -0.29 15.59 7.67
N ALA A 61 -0.55 14.63 8.56
CA ALA A 61 -0.73 14.89 9.98
C ALA A 61 0.58 15.30 10.67
N LEU A 62 1.72 14.71 10.29
CA LEU A 62 3.04 15.16 10.76
C LEU A 62 3.36 16.58 10.28
N ALA A 63 3.03 16.92 9.03
CA ALA A 63 3.19 18.28 8.52
C ALA A 63 2.31 19.29 9.26
N GLY A 64 1.06 18.90 9.57
CA GLY A 64 0.15 19.69 10.40
C GLY A 64 0.70 19.89 11.82
N LEU A 65 1.22 18.84 12.43
CA LEU A 65 1.87 18.92 13.74
C LEU A 65 3.07 19.86 13.72
N LEU A 66 3.94 19.78 12.71
CA LEU A 66 5.08 20.68 12.56
C LEU A 66 4.62 22.15 12.45
N THR A 67 3.57 22.40 11.68
CA THR A 67 2.98 23.75 11.56
C THR A 67 2.44 24.26 12.90
N LEU A 68 1.78 23.40 13.67
CA LEU A 68 1.27 23.77 15.00
C LEU A 68 2.41 24.07 15.99
N LEU A 69 3.48 23.28 15.97
CA LEU A 69 4.65 23.49 16.81
C LEU A 69 5.35 24.81 16.48
N ASP A 70 5.47 25.14 15.19
CA ASP A 70 6.02 26.42 14.72
C ASP A 70 5.18 27.62 15.20
N GLN A 71 3.86 27.46 15.24
CA GLN A 71 2.93 28.52 15.67
C GLN A 71 2.78 28.67 17.19
N SER A 72 3.15 27.66 17.97
CA SER A 72 2.86 27.64 19.42
C SER A 72 3.95 28.29 20.27
N GLU A 73 4.95 28.94 19.66
CA GLU A 73 6.08 29.60 20.33
C GLU A 73 6.82 28.68 21.32
N ILE A 74 6.70 27.35 21.14
CA ILE A 74 7.37 26.37 21.98
C ILE A 74 8.84 26.38 21.58
N GLU A 75 9.67 27.07 22.37
CA GLU A 75 11.11 27.15 22.11
C GLU A 75 11.74 25.76 22.11
N HIS A 76 11.37 24.91 23.08
CA HIS A 76 11.89 23.54 23.22
C HIS A 76 10.80 22.55 23.64
N LEU A 77 10.71 21.44 22.92
CA LEU A 77 9.99 20.23 23.34
C LEU A 77 10.93 19.36 24.17
N ASP A 78 10.50 18.95 25.35
CA ASP A 78 11.22 17.91 26.06
C ASP A 78 11.07 16.55 25.34
N ARG A 79 11.91 15.59 25.74
CA ARG A 79 11.95 14.27 25.11
C ARG A 79 10.64 13.49 25.30
N GLU A 80 9.97 13.63 26.44
CA GLU A 80 8.73 12.91 26.73
C GLU A 80 7.57 13.47 25.91
N GLN A 81 7.49 14.79 25.78
CA GLN A 81 6.52 15.49 24.93
C GLN A 81 6.72 15.12 23.46
N ALA A 82 7.96 15.15 22.97
CA ALA A 82 8.28 14.72 21.61
C ALA A 82 7.90 13.24 21.38
N TYR A 83 8.16 12.37 22.36
CA TYR A 83 7.74 10.98 22.30
C TYR A 83 6.21 10.86 22.23
N CYS A 84 5.48 11.52 23.13
CA CYS A 84 4.01 11.51 23.16
C CYS A 84 3.39 11.99 21.84
N LEU A 85 4.00 13.00 21.19
CA LEU A 85 3.54 13.51 19.90
C LEU A 85 3.82 12.53 18.75
N LEU A 86 4.95 11.84 18.76
CA LEU A 86 5.40 10.97 17.66
C LEU A 86 4.94 9.50 17.79
N GLU A 87 4.62 9.06 19.00
CA GLU A 87 4.25 7.69 19.31
C GLU A 87 3.03 7.18 18.51
N PRO A 88 1.94 7.95 18.33
CA PRO A 88 0.80 7.52 17.53
C PRO A 88 1.18 7.26 16.06
N PHE A 89 2.04 8.11 15.47
CA PHE A 89 2.51 7.95 14.10
C PHE A 89 3.41 6.72 13.96
N THR A 90 4.29 6.51 14.93
CA THR A 90 5.19 5.35 14.95
C THR A 90 4.40 4.04 15.01
N ARG A 91 3.36 3.98 15.86
CA ARG A 91 2.48 2.81 15.96
C ARG A 91 1.71 2.54 14.66
N ARG A 92 1.14 3.58 14.04
CA ARG A 92 0.45 3.45 12.75
C ARG A 92 1.40 2.98 11.64
N LEU A 93 2.59 3.56 11.53
CA LEU A 93 3.62 3.12 10.57
C LEU A 93 4.00 1.65 10.75
N GLN A 94 4.22 1.20 12.00
CA GLN A 94 4.52 -0.19 12.29
C GLN A 94 3.36 -1.13 11.94
N GLN A 95 2.12 -0.68 12.09
CA GLN A 95 0.95 -1.45 11.69
C GLN A 95 0.84 -1.57 10.17
N SER A 96 0.96 -0.45 9.44
CA SER A 96 0.95 -0.46 7.96
C SER A 96 2.08 -1.31 7.39
N TYR A 97 3.27 -1.23 7.99
CA TYR A 97 4.40 -2.05 7.60
C TYR A 97 4.14 -3.54 7.79
N ARG A 98 3.57 -3.95 8.93
CA ARG A 98 3.19 -5.37 9.17
C ARG A 98 2.16 -5.85 8.16
N GLN A 99 1.14 -5.04 7.86
CA GLN A 99 0.14 -5.37 6.85
C GLN A 99 0.76 -5.55 5.45
N LEU A 100 1.77 -4.75 5.10
CA LEU A 100 2.51 -4.93 3.85
C LEU A 100 3.44 -6.15 3.87
N GLN A 101 4.02 -6.51 5.02
CA GLN A 101 4.83 -7.73 5.16
C GLN A 101 4.00 -9.01 5.01
N GLU A 102 2.71 -8.99 5.35
CA GLU A 102 1.82 -10.12 5.10
C GLU A 102 1.63 -10.40 3.59
N LEU A 103 2.02 -9.47 2.71
CA LEU A 103 1.97 -9.61 1.26
C LEU A 103 3.26 -10.17 0.63
N SER A 104 4.36 -10.28 1.39
CA SER A 104 5.67 -10.75 0.90
C SER A 104 5.86 -12.24 1.13
#